data_AF-A0A969IHD0-F1
#
_entry.id   AF-A0A969IHD0-F1
#
_cell.length_a   1.000
_cell.length_b   1.000
_cell.length_c   1.000
_cell.angle_alpha   90.00
_cell.angle_beta   90.00
_cell.angle_gamma   90.00
#
_symmetry.space_group_name_H-M   'P 1'
#
loop_
_entity.id
_entity.type
_entity.pdbx_description
1 polymer ?
#
loop_
_entity_poly.entity_id
_entity_poly.type
_entity_poly.pdbx_seq_one_letter_code
_entity_poly.pdbx_strand_id
1 'polypeptide(L)'
;MLRFCANLNFLFTELPFLDRFEAAAKAGFKGVEIGNPYEASAADVASRLKANGLTPALFNTTAGDAAAGERGRSALAGREKDFDTDL
;
A
#
# COMPACT_ATOMS: atom_id res chain seq x y z
N MET A 1 14.51 -9.69 -18.09
CA MET A 1 15.17 -9.21 -16.87
C MET A 1 14.12 -9.02 -15.78
N LEU A 2 14.45 -9.30 -14.53
CA LEU A 2 13.52 -9.15 -13.40
C LEU A 2 13.18 -7.67 -13.18
N ARG A 3 11.92 -7.39 -12.80
CA ARG A 3 11.45 -6.06 -12.42
C ARG A 3 11.18 -6.07 -10.92
N PHE A 4 12.01 -5.39 -10.16
CA PHE A 4 11.86 -5.27 -8.72
C PHE A 4 10.91 -4.11 -8.37
N CYS A 5 10.14 -4.28 -7.29
CA CYS A 5 9.39 -3.20 -6.66
C CYS A 5 9.87 -2.99 -5.23
N ALA A 6 9.77 -1.75 -4.74
CA ALA A 6 10.06 -1.43 -3.35
C ALA A 6 8.81 -1.61 -2.49
N ASN A 7 8.91 -2.39 -1.42
CA ASN A 7 7.83 -2.47 -0.43
C ASN A 7 7.95 -1.30 0.56
N LEU A 8 7.03 -0.35 0.49
CA LEU A 8 7.10 0.90 1.26
C LEU A 8 6.68 0.74 2.74
N ASN A 9 6.18 -0.44 3.14
CA ASN A 9 5.96 -0.76 4.54
C ASN A 9 7.26 -1.17 5.27
N PHE A 10 8.26 -1.64 4.52
CA PHE A 10 9.53 -2.12 5.09
C PHE A 10 10.74 -1.28 4.69
N LEU A 11 10.69 -0.60 3.54
CA LEU A 11 11.76 0.27 3.05
C LEU A 11 11.39 1.75 3.26
N PHE A 12 12.42 2.57 3.51
CA PHE A 12 12.30 4.03 3.69
C PHE A 12 11.41 4.45 4.88
N THR A 13 11.31 3.59 5.90
CA THR A 13 10.43 3.82 7.07
C THR A 13 10.89 4.97 7.95
N GLU A 14 12.11 5.46 7.76
CA GLU A 14 12.64 6.68 8.35
C GLU A 14 11.97 7.96 7.81
N LEU A 15 11.21 7.86 6.72
CA LEU A 15 10.45 8.96 6.13
C LEU A 15 8.94 8.83 6.39
N PRO A 16 8.20 9.95 6.42
CA PRO A 16 6.74 9.94 6.32
C PRO A 16 6.26 9.16 5.10
N PHE A 17 5.12 8.47 5.20
CA PHE A 17 4.65 7.51 4.18
C PHE A 17 4.66 8.06 2.74
N LEU A 18 4.13 9.27 2.53
CA LEU A 18 4.07 9.88 1.19
C LEU A 18 5.43 10.27 0.60
N ASP A 19 6.46 10.45 1.44
CA ASP A 19 7.81 10.81 1.00
C ASP A 19 8.62 9.58 0.55
N ARG A 20 8.19 8.38 0.96
CA ARG A 20 8.82 7.10 0.58
C ARG A 20 8.75 6.81 -0.92
N PHE A 21 7.75 7.34 -1.61
CA PHE A 21 7.61 7.20 -3.06
C PHE A 21 8.77 7.87 -3.80
N GLU A 22 9.11 9.10 -3.41
CA GLU A 22 10.24 9.79 -4.02
C GLU A 22 11.57 9.10 -3.69
N ALA A 23 11.73 8.61 -2.45
CA ALA A 23 12.89 7.83 -2.05
C ALA A 23 13.06 6.55 -2.90
N ALA A 24 11.97 5.80 -3.12
CA ALA A 24 12.00 4.61 -3.96
C ALA A 24 12.39 4.92 -5.41
N ALA A 25 11.85 6.00 -5.99
CA ALA A 25 12.20 6.43 -7.33
C ALA A 25 13.67 6.86 -7.45
N LYS A 26 14.18 7.61 -6.47
CA LYS A 26 15.60 8.00 -6.38
C LYS A 26 16.54 6.80 -6.23
N ALA A 27 16.10 5.75 -5.55
CA ALA A 27 16.82 4.48 -5.43
C ALA A 27 16.75 3.61 -6.72
N GLY A 28 16.06 4.07 -7.77
CA GLY A 28 16.02 3.42 -9.08
C GLY A 28 14.86 2.45 -9.28
N PHE A 29 13.97 2.28 -8.29
CA PHE A 29 12.77 1.46 -8.46
C PHE A 29 11.81 2.09 -9.47
N LYS A 30 11.10 1.23 -10.19
CA LYS A 30 10.03 1.60 -11.14
C LYS A 30 8.65 1.12 -10.71
N GLY A 31 8.60 0.27 -9.68
CA GLY A 31 7.38 -0.19 -9.07
C GLY A 31 7.46 -0.09 -7.55
N VAL A 32 6.30 0.03 -6.91
CA VAL A 32 6.17 0.02 -5.45
C VAL A 32 5.01 -0.88 -5.05
N GLU A 33 5.11 -1.49 -3.88
CA GLU A 33 4.00 -2.17 -3.22
C GLU A 33 3.75 -1.59 -1.83
N ILE A 34 2.48 -1.62 -1.39
CA ILE A 34 2.02 -0.98 -0.17
C ILE A 34 1.05 -1.92 0.56
N GLY A 35 1.46 -2.52 1.67
CA GLY A 35 0.62 -3.43 2.43
C GLY A 35 -0.61 -2.75 3.06
N ASN A 36 -0.51 -1.47 3.44
CA ASN A 36 -1.63 -0.70 3.99
C ASN A 36 -1.52 0.78 3.56
N PRO A 37 -2.25 1.20 2.52
CA PRO A 37 -2.20 2.59 2.03
C PRO A 37 -3.12 3.55 2.80
N TYR A 38 -3.93 3.07 3.74
CA TYR A 38 -5.09 3.80 4.29
C TYR A 38 -4.73 4.94 5.25
N GLU A 39 -3.44 5.15 5.53
CA GLU A 39 -2.94 6.35 6.23
C GLU A 39 -2.97 7.60 5.35
N ALA A 40 -3.11 7.46 4.02
CA ALA A 40 -3.23 8.56 3.08
C ALA A 40 -4.44 8.37 2.15
N SER A 41 -4.91 9.48 1.56
CA SER A 41 -5.98 9.40 0.55
C SER A 41 -5.47 8.72 -0.72
N ALA A 42 -6.36 8.01 -1.43
CA ALA A 42 -6.04 7.43 -2.73
C ALA A 42 -5.54 8.49 -3.73
N ALA A 43 -6.04 9.73 -3.65
CA ALA A 43 -5.62 10.84 -4.48
C ALA A 43 -4.16 11.25 -4.21
N ASP A 44 -3.74 11.29 -2.95
CA ASP A 44 -2.36 11.60 -2.58
C ASP A 44 -1.39 10.51 -3.05
N VAL A 45 -1.75 9.25 -2.86
CA VAL A 45 -0.97 8.10 -3.35
C VAL A 45 -0.85 8.14 -4.88
N ALA A 46 -1.96 8.34 -5.60
CA ALA A 46 -1.95 8.46 -7.06
C ALA A 46 -1.09 9.63 -7.54
N SER A 47 -1.14 10.78 -6.84
CA SER A 47 -0.31 11.94 -7.13
C SER A 47 1.18 11.62 -6.96
N ARG A 48 1.58 10.94 -5.88
CA ARG A 48 2.97 10.53 -5.64
C ARG A 48 3.46 9.49 -6.65
N LEU A 49 2.64 8.51 -7.00
CA LEU A 49 2.97 7.53 -8.06
C LEU A 49 3.24 8.24 -9.39
N LYS A 50 2.34 9.15 -9.79
CA LYS A 50 2.45 9.90 -11.04
C LYS A 50 3.67 10.82 -11.05
N ALA A 51 3.89 11.59 -9.98
CA ALA A 51 5.01 12.54 -9.88
C ALA A 51 6.37 11.84 -9.97
N ASN A 52 6.47 10.59 -9.52
CA ASN A 52 7.72 9.82 -9.46
C ASN A 52 7.84 8.77 -10.57
N GLY A 53 6.86 8.65 -11.48
CA GLY A 53 6.87 7.65 -12.55
C GLY A 53 6.88 6.21 -12.04
N LEU A 54 6.20 5.95 -10.92
CA LEU A 54 6.15 4.63 -10.28
C LEU A 54 4.89 3.87 -10.66
N THR A 55 5.03 2.56 -10.85
CA THR A 55 3.89 1.64 -11.05
C THR A 55 3.45 1.05 -9.71
N PRO A 56 2.16 1.11 -9.33
CA PRO A 56 1.67 0.34 -8.18
C PRO A 56 1.63 -1.14 -8.55
N ALA A 57 2.46 -1.95 -7.89
CA ALA A 57 2.58 -3.38 -8.15
C ALA A 57 1.57 -4.19 -7.31
N LEU A 58 1.36 -3.81 -6.05
CA LEU A 58 0.48 -4.51 -5.11
C LEU A 58 0.05 -3.57 -3.98
N PHE A 59 -1.18 -3.76 -3.50
CA PHE A 59 -1.63 -3.32 -2.19
C PHE A 59 -2.66 -4.31 -1.63
N ASN A 60 -2.89 -4.29 -0.32
CA ASN A 60 -3.88 -5.16 0.33
C ASN A 60 -5.17 -4.41 0.62
N THR A 61 -6.29 -5.11 0.63
CA THR A 61 -7.52 -4.68 1.30
C THR A 61 -7.27 -4.43 2.79
N THR A 62 -8.17 -3.72 3.48
CA THR A 62 -8.03 -3.53 4.92
C THR A 62 -8.00 -4.87 5.69
N ALA A 63 -7.25 -4.90 6.79
CA ALA A 63 -7.19 -6.06 7.67
C ALA A 63 -8.42 -6.16 8.60
N GLY A 64 -9.26 -5.11 8.66
CA GLY A 64 -10.27 -4.93 9.71
C GLY A 64 -9.64 -4.36 10.98
N ASP A 65 -10.08 -4.83 12.15
CA ASP A 65 -9.52 -4.45 13.45
C ASP A 65 -8.22 -5.24 13.74
N ALA A 66 -7.11 -4.69 13.26
CA ALA A 66 -5.79 -5.26 13.50
C ALA A 66 -5.41 -5.30 15.00
N ALA A 67 -5.97 -4.41 15.85
CA ALA A 67 -5.71 -4.39 17.28
C ALA A 67 -6.43 -5.53 18.01
N ALA A 68 -7.61 -5.93 17.51
CA ALA A 68 -8.30 -7.16 17.91
C ALA A 68 -7.72 -8.44 17.26
N GLY A 69 -6.69 -8.31 16.41
CA GLY A 69 -6.02 -9.43 15.77
C GLY A 69 -6.64 -9.88 14.44
N GLU A 70 -7.55 -9.09 13.84
CA GLU A 70 -8.09 -9.39 12.51
C GLU A 70 -6.99 -9.32 11.43
N ARG A 71 -7.11 -10.18 10.40
CA ARG A 71 -6.13 -10.37 9.31
C ARG A 71 -6.81 -10.43 7.94
N GLY A 72 -7.86 -9.63 7.76
CA GLY A 72 -8.74 -9.66 6.60
C GLY A 72 -10.03 -10.45 6.85
N ARG A 73 -11.05 -10.16 6.05
CA ARG A 73 -12.44 -10.58 6.31
C ARG A 73 -13.06 -11.42 5.18
N SER A 74 -12.34 -11.64 4.08
CA SER A 74 -12.88 -12.28 2.86
C SER A 74 -13.38 -13.72 3.02
N ALA A 75 -12.87 -14.46 4.01
CA ALA A 75 -13.24 -15.85 4.28
C ALA A 75 -14.02 -16.03 5.61
N LEU A 76 -14.51 -14.94 6.21
CA LEU A 76 -15.28 -14.98 7.45
C LEU A 76 -16.78 -15.03 7.14
N ALA A 77 -17.40 -16.19 7.40
CA ALA A 77 -18.84 -16.35 7.22
C ALA A 77 -19.62 -15.33 8.05
N GLY A 78 -20.59 -14.64 7.43
CA GLY A 78 -21.39 -13.60 8.08
C GLY A 78 -20.75 -12.20 8.11
N ARG A 79 -19.58 -12.02 7.49
CA ARG A 79 -18.87 -10.72 7.38
C ARG A 79 -18.79 -10.23 5.92
N GLU A 80 -19.63 -10.72 5.04
CA GLU A 80 -19.61 -10.40 3.60
C GLU A 80 -19.81 -8.90 3.35
N LYS A 81 -20.74 -8.26 4.08
CA LYS A 81 -20.97 -6.82 3.97
C LYS A 81 -19.79 -5.96 4.42
N ASP A 82 -18.99 -6.46 5.35
CA ASP A 82 -17.79 -5.76 5.77
C ASP A 82 -16.74 -5.81 4.68
N PHE A 83 -16.58 -6.96 4.04
CA PHE A 83 -15.69 -7.13 2.89
C PHE A 83 -16.08 -6.23 1.70
N ASP A 84 -17.37 -5.99 1.46
CA ASP A 84 -17.84 -5.04 0.45
C ASP A 84 -17.33 -3.60 0.69
N THR A 85 -16.88 -3.29 1.90
CA THR A 85 -16.35 -1.97 2.30
C THR A 85 -14.84 -1.94 2.49
N ASP A 86 -14.13 -3.01 2.12
CA ASP A 86 -12.67 -3.16 2.36
C ASP A 86 -11.76 -2.40 1.38
N LEU A 87 -12.34 -1.66 0.41
CA LEU A 87 -11.67 -0.91 -0.65
C LEU A 87 -11.97 0.59 -0.62
#